data_AF-A0A9D8QW93-F1
#
_entry.id   AF-A0A9D8QW93-F1
#
_cell.length_a   1.000
_cell.length_b   1.000
_cell.length_c   1.000
_cell.angle_alpha   90.00
_cell.angle_beta   90.00
_cell.angle_gamma   90.00
#
_symmetry.space_group_name_H-M   'P 1'
#
loop_
_entity.id
_entity.type
_entity.pdbx_description
1 polymer ?
#
loop_
_entity_poly.entity_id
_entity_poly.type
_entity_poly.pdbx_seq_one_letter_code
_entity_poly.pdbx_strand_id
1 'polypeptide(L)'
;MKIGIKTAYVLPLGCLALLLLASCGYFEASANKSKLEDIRIGMTQAEVREIMGEPPEGVFQGKKVVFYYTDPKWYDGMVTRDECTPFVFDEDEDRLIGFGYEYFQINYSLADWSAAHEASWRDSVVPRLKALDNTGAKVWNSDPEGEEKTSDSVSEAKTPDNKPAE
;
A
#
# COMPACT_ATOMS: atom_id res chain seq x y z
N MET A 1 -37.36 -31.80 25.65
CA MET A 1 -35.91 -31.50 25.71
C MET A 1 -35.64 -30.65 26.94
N LYS A 2 -34.88 -31.15 27.93
CA LYS A 2 -34.45 -30.35 29.09
C LYS A 2 -33.05 -29.82 28.78
N ILE A 3 -32.95 -28.56 28.37
CA ILE A 3 -31.66 -27.90 28.19
C ILE A 3 -31.08 -27.73 29.60
N GLY A 4 -29.92 -28.34 29.88
CA GLY A 4 -29.28 -28.25 31.18
C GLY A 4 -28.87 -26.80 31.46
N ILE A 5 -29.10 -26.32 32.69
CA ILE A 5 -28.75 -24.96 33.15
C ILE A 5 -27.30 -24.59 32.81
N LYS A 6 -26.38 -25.57 32.79
CA LYS A 6 -24.97 -25.37 32.41
C LYS A 6 -24.80 -24.98 30.94
N THR A 7 -25.63 -25.52 30.04
CA THR A 7 -25.61 -25.22 28.60
C THR A 7 -26.23 -23.85 28.29
N ALA A 8 -27.14 -23.36 29.15
CA ALA A 8 -27.83 -22.09 28.98
C ALA A 8 -26.90 -20.86 29.11
N TYR A 9 -25.79 -20.98 29.84
CA TYR A 9 -24.83 -19.88 30.02
C TYR A 9 -23.63 -19.93 29.07
N VAL A 10 -23.31 -21.11 28.52
CA VAL A 10 -22.14 -21.28 27.61
C VAL A 10 -22.36 -20.55 26.30
N LEU A 11 -23.58 -20.58 25.76
CA LEU A 11 -23.92 -19.89 24.51
C LEU A 11 -23.84 -18.35 24.63
N PRO A 12 -24.49 -17.68 25.62
CA PRO A 12 -24.38 -16.24 25.76
C PRO A 12 -22.98 -15.77 26.16
N LEU A 13 -22.23 -16.53 26.97
CA LEU A 13 -20.83 -16.21 27.29
C LEU A 13 -19.92 -16.33 26.05
N GLY A 14 -20.15 -17.34 25.20
CA GLY A 14 -19.44 -17.46 23.92
C GLY A 14 -19.72 -16.31 22.98
N CYS A 15 -20.99 -15.89 22.87
CA CYS A 15 -21.37 -14.71 22.08
C CYS A 15 -20.76 -13.40 22.63
N LEU A 16 -20.71 -13.23 23.96
CA LEU A 16 -20.10 -12.06 24.58
C LEU A 16 -18.58 -12.01 24.32
N ALA A 17 -17.89 -13.15 24.38
CA ALA A 17 -16.47 -13.23 24.06
C ALA A 17 -16.18 -12.92 22.58
N LEU A 18 -17.05 -13.35 21.66
CA LEU A 18 -16.96 -13.02 20.24
C LEU A 18 -17.15 -11.53 19.96
N LEU A 19 -18.07 -10.87 20.67
CA LEU A 19 -18.32 -9.43 20.50
C LEU A 19 -17.15 -8.56 20.98
N LEU A 20 -16.39 -9.00 21.99
CA LEU A 20 -15.25 -8.25 22.52
C LEU A 20 -14.02 -8.25 21.59
N LEU A 21 -13.92 -9.20 20.65
CA LEU A 21 -12.79 -9.28 19.72
C LEU A 21 -12.99 -8.45 18.43
N ALA A 22 -14.21 -7.99 18.15
CA ALA A 22 -14.56 -7.36 16.88
C ALA A 22 -14.32 -5.84 16.81
N SER A 23 -13.87 -5.18 17.89
CA SER A 23 -13.84 -3.71 17.97
C SER A 23 -12.48 -3.05 17.72
N CYS A 24 -11.43 -3.79 17.36
CA CYS A 24 -10.06 -3.29 17.37
C CYS A 24 -9.81 -2.12 16.39
N GLY A 25 -10.28 -2.23 15.14
CA GLY A 25 -9.98 -1.23 14.10
C GLY A 25 -10.65 0.13 14.33
N TYR A 26 -11.91 0.16 14.80
CA TYR A 26 -12.62 1.41 15.07
C TYR A 26 -11.95 2.22 16.19
N PHE A 27 -11.51 1.53 17.24
CA PHE A 27 -10.85 2.18 18.36
C PHE A 27 -9.49 2.77 17.95
N GLU A 28 -8.75 2.06 17.09
CA GLU A 28 -7.49 2.55 16.53
C GLU A 28 -7.69 3.86 15.75
N ALA A 29 -8.66 3.92 14.84
CA ALA A 29 -8.92 5.14 14.07
C ALA A 29 -9.32 6.32 14.97
N SER A 30 -10.17 6.07 15.97
CA SER A 30 -10.58 7.10 16.93
C SER A 30 -9.41 7.60 17.77
N ALA A 31 -8.50 6.72 18.19
CA ALA A 31 -7.30 7.10 18.92
C ALA A 31 -6.35 7.92 18.02
N ASN A 32 -6.14 7.47 16.79
CA ASN A 32 -5.32 8.18 15.80
C ASN A 32 -5.88 9.55 15.46
N LYS A 33 -7.21 9.70 15.37
CA LYS A 33 -7.85 10.99 15.15
C LYS A 33 -7.57 11.99 16.27
N SER A 34 -7.51 11.53 17.52
CA SER A 34 -7.20 12.39 18.67
C SER A 34 -5.73 12.80 18.69
N LYS A 35 -4.81 11.88 18.33
CA LYS A 35 -3.37 12.14 18.22
C LYS A 35 -3.01 13.17 17.15
N LEU A 36 -3.87 13.41 16.16
CA LEU A 36 -3.66 14.47 15.17
C LEU A 36 -3.50 15.86 15.82
N GLU A 37 -4.08 16.08 16.99
CA GLU A 37 -3.94 17.32 17.76
C GLU A 37 -2.53 17.56 18.29
N ASP A 38 -1.70 16.53 18.36
CA ASP A 38 -0.30 16.61 18.81
C ASP A 38 0.67 16.79 17.64
N ILE A 39 0.22 16.52 16.41
CA ILE A 39 1.05 16.63 15.20
C ILE A 39 1.34 18.09 14.87
N ARG A 40 2.60 18.39 14.58
CA ARG A 40 3.06 19.72 14.18
C ARG A 40 3.90 19.62 12.91
N ILE A 41 3.78 20.64 12.05
CA ILE A 41 4.66 20.83 10.90
C ILE A 41 6.11 20.93 11.39
N GLY A 42 7.03 20.28 10.68
CA GLY A 42 8.46 20.22 10.99
C GLY A 42 8.90 18.97 11.75
N MET A 43 7.96 18.17 12.28
CA MET A 43 8.25 16.87 12.91
C MET A 43 8.83 15.89 11.89
N THR A 44 9.78 15.07 12.32
CA THR A 44 10.36 13.99 11.52
C THR A 44 9.40 12.82 11.33
N GLN A 45 9.63 11.96 10.34
CA GLN A 45 8.81 10.76 10.16
C GLN A 45 8.88 9.84 11.41
N ALA A 46 10.03 9.79 12.08
CA ALA A 46 10.21 9.03 13.32
C ALA A 46 9.35 9.59 14.47
N GLU A 47 9.35 10.91 14.68
CA GLU A 47 8.53 11.56 15.72
C GLU A 47 7.04 11.38 15.44
N VAL A 48 6.61 11.53 14.17
CA VAL A 48 5.22 11.27 13.78
C VAL A 48 4.85 9.81 14.05
N ARG A 49 5.75 8.87 13.77
CA ARG A 49 5.53 7.44 14.04
C ARG A 49 5.49 7.12 15.53
N GLU A 50 6.25 7.82 16.37
CA GLU A 50 6.17 7.67 17.83
C GLU A 50 4.80 8.08 18.37
N ILE A 51 4.22 9.15 17.82
CA ILE A 51 2.89 9.65 18.21
C ILE A 51 1.78 8.75 17.63
N MET A 52 1.79 8.57 16.32
CA MET A 52 0.71 7.91 15.58
C MET A 52 0.75 6.39 15.71
N GLY A 53 1.93 5.80 15.86
CA GLY A 53 2.17 4.37 15.71
C GLY A 53 2.61 4.02 14.29
N GLU A 54 2.63 2.72 14.00
CA GLU A 54 2.91 2.24 12.65
C GLU A 54 1.71 2.50 11.73
N PRO A 55 1.93 3.04 10.52
CA PRO A 55 0.86 3.21 9.57
C PRO A 55 0.36 1.84 9.07
N PRO A 56 -0.92 1.74 8.63
CA PRO A 56 -1.43 0.52 8.04
C PRO A 56 -0.60 0.11 6.82
N GLU A 57 -0.30 -1.19 6.73
CA GLU A 57 0.35 -1.76 5.55
C GLU A 57 -0.55 -1.55 4.32
N GLY A 58 0.00 -1.00 3.25
CA GLY A 58 -0.80 -0.70 2.07
C GLY A 58 -0.03 -0.12 0.90
N VAL A 59 -0.63 -0.27 -0.28
CA VAL A 59 -0.07 0.18 -1.57
C VAL A 59 0.00 1.70 -1.68
N PHE A 60 -0.64 2.43 -0.76
CA PHE A 60 -0.68 3.88 -0.73
C PHE A 60 0.45 4.52 0.10
N GLN A 61 1.29 3.73 0.77
CA GLN A 61 2.46 4.25 1.48
C GLN A 61 3.58 4.58 0.50
N GLY A 62 4.28 5.68 0.73
CA GLY A 62 5.43 6.09 -0.07
C GLY A 62 6.49 6.79 0.79
N LYS A 63 7.65 7.04 0.18
CA LYS A 63 8.76 7.73 0.85
C LYS A 63 8.37 9.16 1.27
N LYS A 64 7.59 9.84 0.42
CA LYS A 64 7.17 11.24 0.61
C LYS A 64 5.82 11.38 1.31
N VAL A 65 4.96 10.37 1.24
CA VAL A 65 3.59 10.45 1.75
C VAL A 65 3.24 9.18 2.51
N VAL A 66 2.79 9.36 3.75
CA VAL A 66 2.34 8.27 4.64
C VAL A 66 0.87 8.49 4.96
N PHE A 67 0.08 7.43 4.97
CA PHE A 67 -1.34 7.49 5.28
C PHE A 67 -1.64 6.80 6.60
N TYR A 68 -2.30 7.51 7.51
CA TYR A 68 -2.71 7.01 8.82
C TYR A 68 -4.22 6.82 8.90
N TYR A 69 -4.66 5.64 9.34
CA TYR A 69 -6.08 5.33 9.50
C TYR A 69 -6.70 6.19 10.62
N THR A 70 -7.70 6.99 10.26
CA THR A 70 -8.21 8.07 11.14
C THR A 70 -9.71 8.33 10.97
N ASP A 71 -10.32 7.95 9.84
CA ASP A 71 -11.72 8.23 9.55
C ASP A 71 -12.42 7.02 8.92
N PRO A 72 -12.87 6.04 9.73
CA PRO A 72 -13.50 4.83 9.23
C PRO A 72 -14.83 5.19 8.55
N LYS A 73 -15.02 4.73 7.31
CA LYS A 73 -16.24 4.96 6.52
C LYS A 73 -17.01 3.66 6.31
N TRP A 74 -16.28 2.56 6.18
CA TRP A 74 -16.81 1.24 5.88
C TRP A 74 -16.55 0.28 7.05
N TYR A 75 -17.44 -0.69 7.20
CA TYR A 75 -17.33 -1.75 8.23
C TYR A 75 -17.02 -3.10 7.59
N ASP A 76 -16.29 -3.10 6.48
CA ASP A 76 -15.92 -4.31 5.72
C ASP A 76 -14.59 -4.93 6.16
N GLY A 77 -13.87 -4.26 7.07
CA GLY A 77 -12.59 -4.71 7.62
C GLY A 77 -11.41 -4.46 6.68
N MET A 78 -11.60 -3.75 5.57
CA MET A 78 -10.52 -3.31 4.69
C MET A 78 -10.23 -1.83 4.90
N VAL A 79 -8.97 -1.48 5.07
CA VAL A 79 -8.56 -0.08 5.18
C VAL A 79 -8.35 0.49 3.78
N THR A 80 -9.20 1.42 3.39
CA THR A 80 -9.06 2.13 2.10
C THR A 80 -8.46 3.52 2.31
N ARG A 81 -7.84 4.05 1.24
CA ARG A 81 -7.14 5.34 1.31
C ARG A 81 -8.03 6.46 1.81
N ASP A 82 -9.28 6.50 1.37
CA ASP A 82 -10.26 7.53 1.74
C ASP A 82 -10.66 7.51 3.22
N GLU A 83 -10.24 6.51 3.98
CA GLU A 83 -10.40 6.40 5.44
C GLU A 83 -9.14 6.82 6.23
N CYS A 84 -8.09 7.24 5.50
CA CYS A 84 -6.81 7.63 6.06
C CYS A 84 -6.53 9.12 5.88
N THR A 85 -5.80 9.71 6.82
CA THR A 85 -5.25 11.06 6.71
C THR A 85 -3.85 10.98 6.09
N PRO A 86 -3.59 11.70 4.97
CA PRO A 86 -2.26 11.76 4.37
C PRO A 86 -1.35 12.71 5.15
N PHE A 87 -0.10 12.30 5.33
CA PHE A 87 1.01 13.06 5.91
C PHE A 87 2.09 13.19 4.85
N VAL A 88 2.50 14.41 4.58
CA VAL A 88 3.44 14.73 3.52
C VAL A 88 4.76 15.18 4.13
N PHE A 89 5.83 14.49 3.78
CA PHE A 89 7.19 14.76 4.22
C PHE A 89 8.02 15.39 3.10
N ASP A 90 8.96 16.24 3.49
CA ASP A 90 10.04 16.70 2.62
C ASP A 90 10.98 15.53 2.30
N GLU A 91 11.37 15.38 1.04
CA GLU A 91 12.18 14.25 0.60
C GLU A 91 13.66 14.36 1.03
N ASP A 92 14.15 15.59 1.19
CA ASP A 92 15.54 15.87 1.52
C ASP A 92 15.74 15.97 3.04
N GLU A 93 14.78 16.59 3.75
CA GLU A 93 14.90 16.87 5.18
C GLU A 93 14.18 15.89 6.12
N ASP A 94 13.36 14.97 5.58
CA ASP A 94 12.50 14.05 6.36
C ASP A 94 11.58 14.78 7.36
N ARG A 95 11.11 15.98 7.01
CA ARG A 95 10.24 16.80 7.87
C ARG A 95 8.82 16.88 7.34
N LEU A 96 7.84 16.82 8.23
CA LEU A 96 6.43 16.97 7.90
C LEU A 96 6.17 18.39 7.40
N ILE A 97 5.80 18.53 6.14
CA ILE A 97 5.49 19.83 5.51
C ILE A 97 4.00 20.14 5.46
N GLY A 98 3.16 19.11 5.61
CA GLY A 98 1.71 19.23 5.66
C GLY A 98 1.02 17.90 5.89
N PHE A 99 -0.23 17.94 6.32
CA PHE A 99 -1.07 16.75 6.46
C PHE A 99 -2.54 17.10 6.22
N GLY A 100 -3.36 16.09 5.97
CA GLY A 100 -4.77 16.24 5.62
C GLY A 100 -5.01 16.30 4.12
N TYR A 101 -6.25 15.96 3.73
CA TYR A 101 -6.64 15.88 2.32
C TYR A 101 -6.55 17.20 1.58
N GLU A 102 -6.81 18.31 2.25
CA GLU A 102 -6.71 19.65 1.65
C GLU A 102 -5.26 19.94 1.22
N TYR A 103 -4.29 19.74 2.12
CA TYR A 103 -2.88 19.91 1.78
C TYR A 103 -2.44 18.92 0.70
N PHE A 104 -2.85 17.66 0.82
CA PHE A 104 -2.47 16.61 -0.12
C PHE A 104 -2.98 16.88 -1.54
N GLN A 105 -4.25 17.24 -1.71
CA GLN A 105 -4.86 17.46 -3.04
C GLN A 105 -4.33 18.71 -3.74
N ILE A 106 -3.96 19.76 -2.99
CA ILE A 106 -3.38 20.98 -3.56
C ILE A 106 -1.96 20.72 -4.09
N ASN A 107 -1.17 19.92 -3.36
CA ASN A 107 0.25 19.75 -3.63
C ASN A 107 0.59 18.48 -4.42
N TYR A 108 -0.37 17.58 -4.63
CA TYR A 108 -0.17 16.33 -5.36
C TYR A 108 -1.32 16.11 -6.35
N SER A 109 -0.98 16.06 -7.64
CA SER A 109 -1.90 15.57 -8.65
C SER A 109 -1.83 14.04 -8.77
N LEU A 110 -2.89 13.43 -9.32
CA LEU A 110 -2.87 12.00 -9.67
C LEU A 110 -1.69 11.62 -10.58
N ALA A 111 -1.19 12.54 -11.41
CA ALA A 111 -0.06 12.32 -12.31
C ALA A 111 1.28 12.28 -11.56
N ASP A 112 1.45 13.12 -10.54
CA ASP A 112 2.64 13.10 -9.68
C ASP A 112 2.71 11.81 -8.87
N TRP A 113 1.54 11.26 -8.51
CA TRP A 113 1.42 10.02 -7.78
C TRP A 113 1.75 8.78 -8.63
N SER A 114 1.31 8.72 -9.90
CA SER A 114 1.66 7.59 -10.78
C SER A 114 3.17 7.53 -11.02
N ALA A 115 3.83 8.67 -11.19
CA ALA A 115 5.28 8.72 -11.38
C ALA A 115 6.05 8.29 -10.12
N ALA A 116 5.66 8.78 -8.93
CA ALA A 116 6.29 8.39 -7.67
C ALA A 116 6.05 6.91 -7.33
N HIS A 117 4.86 6.39 -7.60
CA HIS A 117 4.54 4.98 -7.43
C HIS A 117 5.33 4.11 -8.40
N GLU A 118 5.41 4.47 -9.69
CA GLU A 118 6.24 3.75 -10.68
C GLU A 118 7.72 3.72 -10.29
N ALA A 119 8.28 4.83 -9.79
CA ALA A 119 9.66 4.87 -9.34
C ALA A 119 9.90 3.95 -8.13
N SER A 120 9.03 4.00 -7.13
CA SER A 120 9.10 3.10 -5.96
C SER A 120 8.93 1.63 -6.34
N TRP A 121 8.00 1.32 -7.25
CA TRP A 121 7.77 -0.02 -7.77
C TRP A 121 8.97 -0.53 -8.58
N ARG A 122 9.60 0.34 -9.38
CA ARG A 122 10.86 0.02 -10.08
C ARG A 122 11.99 -0.29 -9.13
N ASP A 123 12.14 0.45 -8.04
CA ASP A 123 13.27 0.26 -7.13
C ASP A 123 13.09 -0.94 -6.19
N SER A 124 11.85 -1.27 -5.81
CA SER A 124 11.57 -2.32 -4.83
C SER A 124 11.09 -3.64 -5.43
N VAL A 125 10.27 -3.60 -6.49
CA VAL A 125 9.60 -4.78 -7.06
C VAL A 125 10.37 -5.35 -8.24
N VAL A 126 10.93 -4.51 -9.13
CA VAL A 126 11.66 -5.00 -10.32
C VAL A 126 12.91 -5.82 -9.97
N PRO A 127 13.75 -5.47 -8.97
CA PRO A 127 14.86 -6.32 -8.57
C PRO A 127 14.39 -7.68 -8.03
N ARG A 128 13.26 -7.69 -7.31
CA ARG A 128 12.66 -8.91 -6.76
C ARG A 128 12.08 -9.80 -7.86
N LEU A 129 11.46 -9.23 -8.88
CA LEU A 129 10.97 -9.94 -10.06
C LEU A 129 12.14 -10.51 -10.89
N LYS A 130 13.21 -9.74 -11.10
CA LYS A 130 14.43 -10.24 -11.76
C LYS A 130 15.12 -11.35 -10.97
N ALA A 131 15.11 -11.27 -9.65
CA ALA A 131 15.62 -12.35 -8.79
C ALA A 131 14.75 -13.62 -8.91
N LEU A 132 13.43 -13.49 -9.08
CA LEU A 132 12.52 -14.61 -9.29
C LEU A 132 12.70 -15.25 -10.67
N ASP A 133 12.89 -14.46 -11.72
CA ASP A 133 13.18 -14.94 -13.09
C ASP A 133 14.48 -15.77 -13.12
N ASN A 134 15.52 -15.32 -12.41
CA ASN A 134 16.80 -16.04 -12.26
C ASN A 134 16.71 -17.35 -11.45
N THR A 135 15.58 -17.60 -10.75
CA THR A 135 15.34 -18.86 -10.01
C THR A 135 14.53 -19.88 -10.81
N GLY A 136 14.18 -19.57 -12.07
CA GLY A 136 13.39 -20.46 -12.93
C GLY A 136 11.91 -20.58 -12.51
N ALA A 137 11.43 -19.70 -11.63
CA ALA A 137 10.03 -19.62 -11.28
C ALA A 137 9.27 -18.96 -12.45
N LYS A 138 8.44 -19.72 -13.16
CA LYS A 138 7.57 -19.21 -14.24
C LYS A 138 6.69 -18.07 -13.70
N VAL A 139 7.03 -16.84 -14.07
CA VAL A 139 6.15 -15.68 -13.91
C VAL A 139 5.01 -15.86 -14.92
N TRP A 140 3.77 -15.96 -14.42
CA TRP A 140 2.58 -15.91 -15.26
C TRP A 140 2.37 -14.46 -15.72
N ASN A 141 2.85 -14.12 -16.91
CA ASN A 141 2.43 -12.89 -17.58
C ASN A 141 1.04 -13.13 -18.17
N SER A 142 0.04 -12.48 -17.58
CA SER A 142 -1.25 -12.28 -18.25
C SER A 142 -1.21 -10.87 -18.81
N ASP A 143 -0.69 -10.71 -20.03
CA ASP A 143 -0.84 -9.46 -20.76
C ASP A 143 -2.35 -9.24 -21.02
N PRO A 144 -2.92 -8.09 -20.67
CA PRO A 144 -4.33 -7.82 -20.86
C PRO A 144 -4.56 -7.24 -22.26
N GLU A 145 -4.19 -7.97 -23.31
CA GLU A 145 -4.64 -7.66 -24.68
C GLU A 145 -4.27 -8.83 -25.60
N GLY A 146 -5.29 -9.52 -26.11
CA GLY A 146 -5.10 -10.69 -26.94
C GLY A 146 -4.56 -10.33 -28.31
N GLU A 147 -3.43 -10.91 -28.70
CA GLU A 147 -3.16 -11.35 -30.07
C GLU A 147 -2.22 -12.57 -30.01
N GLU A 148 -2.78 -13.73 -30.33
CA GLU A 148 -2.02 -14.94 -30.62
C GLU A 148 -1.35 -14.77 -31.99
N LYS A 149 -0.04 -14.50 -32.00
CA LYS A 149 0.78 -14.69 -33.21
C LYS A 149 1.75 -15.84 -32.96
N THR A 150 1.32 -17.01 -33.40
CA THR A 150 2.21 -18.11 -33.72
C THR A 150 3.13 -17.68 -34.87
N SER A 151 4.42 -17.89 -34.72
CA SER A 151 5.32 -17.90 -35.87
C SER A 151 6.35 -18.99 -35.69
N ASP A 152 6.07 -20.08 -36.39
CA ASP A 152 7.04 -21.04 -36.86
C ASP A 152 8.29 -20.35 -37.42
N SER A 153 9.43 -21.04 -37.22
CA SER A 153 10.69 -21.02 -37.97
C SER A 153 10.87 -19.97 -39.07
N VAL A 154 12.01 -19.27 -39.07
CA VAL A 154 12.88 -19.12 -40.26
C VAL A 154 14.30 -18.74 -39.83
N SER A 155 15.22 -19.43 -40.48
CA SER A 155 16.68 -19.46 -40.43
C SER A 155 17.42 -18.15 -40.76
N GLU A 156 18.64 -18.07 -40.21
CA GLU A 156 19.88 -17.46 -40.74
C GLU A 156 19.79 -16.30 -41.74
N ALA A 157 20.31 -15.13 -41.33
CA ALA A 157 20.74 -14.08 -42.25
C ALA A 157 22.20 -13.71 -41.99
N LYS A 158 22.97 -13.84 -43.07
CA LYS A 158 24.42 -13.70 -43.24
C LYS A 158 24.81 -12.22 -43.41
N THR A 159 25.90 -11.81 -42.76
CA THR A 159 26.58 -10.51 -42.94
C THR A 159 27.16 -10.36 -44.33
N PRO A 160 27.19 -9.14 -44.92
CA PRO A 160 28.21 -8.77 -45.88
C PRO A 160 29.06 -7.58 -45.41
N ASP A 161 30.37 -7.78 -45.52
CA ASP A 161 31.45 -6.79 -45.49
C ASP A 161 31.25 -5.68 -46.53
N ASN A 162 31.66 -4.46 -46.19
CA ASN A 162 31.99 -3.46 -47.21
C ASN A 162 33.25 -2.67 -46.84
N LYS A 163 34.27 -2.84 -47.69
CA LYS A 163 35.57 -2.15 -47.70
C LYS A 163 35.44 -0.84 -48.50
N PRO A 164 36.19 0.23 -48.16
CA PRO A 164 36.05 1.53 -48.83
C PRO A 164 36.77 1.55 -50.19
N ALA A 165 36.26 2.36 -51.12
CA ALA A 165 36.89 2.67 -52.39
C ALA A 165 37.64 4.01 -52.31
N GLU A 166 38.88 4.01 -52.81
CA GLU A 166 39.58 5.19 -53.35
C GLU A 166 38.98 5.61 -54.70
#